data_AF-A0A933ZD06-F1
#
_entry.id   AF-A0A933ZD06-F1
#
_cell.length_a   1.000
_cell.length_b   1.000
_cell.length_c   1.000
_cell.angle_alpha   90.00
_cell.angle_beta   90.00
_cell.angle_gamma   90.00
#
_symmetry.space_group_name_H-M   'P 1'
#
loop_
_entity.id
_entity.type
_entity.pdbx_description
1 polymer ?
#
loop_
_entity_poly.entity_id
_entity_poly.type
_entity_poly.pdbx_seq_one_letter_code
_entity_poly.pdbx_strand_id
1 'polypeptide(L)'
;MSPTDLVSHASMTTRMSCAARRWVVAACMAATGCGWQSGERGSRPSEPGRTIQPRAGTIVIEGCVPDAGQTDSLRTARSLGVATDVVLVCAEAGDDGNVHLLRGTLPETFAAQVSLLHAAGYRVMLGLTYAGGPGATADPAGASKLLADPKWRGRVTQELSVIEVDGYELAFPQLVNGSRGDVLSFAKTLSAKARPARTVGIFTPPSISEPSDLPGGDAYDLPALRPYSDRFRLMTLDFSCCGAGPGPTIDPLWAASAVRAATGKVPEGMVDVSVPLYGVHFWELHEQYVSHAEAASLAVHHDATIQRTDLLVPHFTFSQSGSIHEVWFDDQVSILSHLASWKPVVVPAPVGVVYYGIGGEDGGLWPAIAEARP
;
A
#
# COMPACT_ATOMS: atom_id res chain seq x y z
N MET A 1 24.61 -42.37 12.47
CA MET A 1 24.05 -41.20 13.17
C MET A 1 23.39 -40.34 12.11
N SER A 2 22.10 -40.05 12.29
CA SER A 2 21.18 -39.53 11.27
C SER A 2 21.45 -38.08 10.85
N PRO A 3 21.02 -37.68 9.65
CA PRO A 3 21.08 -36.30 9.19
C PRO A 3 19.84 -35.54 9.67
N THR A 4 19.98 -34.75 10.74
CA THR A 4 18.89 -33.86 11.24
C THR A 4 19.33 -32.45 11.62
N ASP A 5 20.60 -32.06 11.44
CA ASP A 5 21.08 -30.76 11.97
C ASP A 5 21.56 -29.82 10.88
N LEU A 6 20.68 -29.37 9.97
CA LEU A 6 21.04 -28.35 8.97
C LEU A 6 19.84 -27.58 8.38
N VAL A 7 18.84 -27.20 9.17
CA VAL A 7 17.90 -26.10 8.81
C VAL A 7 17.43 -25.38 10.06
N SER A 8 18.19 -24.40 10.51
CA SER A 8 17.74 -23.33 11.40
C SER A 8 18.68 -22.19 11.15
N HIS A 9 18.16 -20.98 10.95
CA HIS A 9 18.80 -19.72 10.49
C HIS A 9 18.32 -19.27 9.08
N ALA A 10 17.01 -19.04 8.95
CA ALA A 10 16.45 -18.07 8.01
C ALA A 10 15.06 -17.61 8.51
N SER A 11 14.75 -16.33 8.31
CA SER A 11 13.48 -15.63 8.59
C SER A 11 13.11 -15.35 10.05
N MET A 12 13.72 -14.30 10.60
CA MET A 12 13.02 -13.37 11.50
C MET A 12 12.40 -12.25 10.65
N THR A 13 11.30 -12.53 9.94
CA THR A 13 10.41 -11.51 9.39
C THR A 13 9.54 -10.96 10.51
N THR A 14 9.49 -9.63 10.62
CA THR A 14 8.86 -8.90 11.72
C THR A 14 7.33 -9.05 11.65
N ARG A 15 6.73 -9.54 12.74
CA ARG A 15 5.27 -9.60 12.96
C ARG A 15 4.69 -8.17 12.95
N MET A 16 3.89 -7.82 11.95
CA MET A 16 3.10 -6.58 11.96
C MET A 16 1.74 -6.85 12.61
N SER A 17 1.47 -6.17 13.73
CA SER A 17 0.18 -6.14 14.41
C SER A 17 -0.78 -5.20 13.67
N CYS A 18 -2.05 -5.60 13.55
CA CYS A 18 -3.05 -4.94 12.71
C CYS A 18 -3.54 -3.57 13.20
N ALA A 19 -3.01 -3.11 14.33
CA ALA A 19 -3.45 -1.87 14.95
C ALA A 19 -3.07 -0.61 14.12
N ALA A 20 -2.14 -0.71 13.17
CA ALA A 20 -1.52 0.44 12.50
C ALA A 20 -2.34 1.16 11.41
N ARG A 21 -3.48 0.62 10.93
CA ARG A 21 -4.20 1.23 9.78
C ARG A 21 -5.72 1.05 9.88
N ARG A 22 -6.35 1.73 10.84
CA ARG A 22 -7.82 1.67 10.99
C ARG A 22 -8.51 2.60 10.00
N TRP A 23 -8.94 2.05 8.86
CA TRP A 23 -9.95 2.66 8.01
C TRP A 23 -11.12 1.68 7.91
N VAL A 24 -12.11 1.82 8.79
CA VAL A 24 -13.28 0.93 8.83
C VAL A 24 -14.28 1.38 7.76
N VAL A 25 -14.56 0.53 6.78
CA VAL A 25 -15.67 0.68 5.82
C VAL A 25 -16.89 -0.05 6.37
N ALA A 26 -18.03 0.63 6.47
CA ALA A 26 -19.31 -0.02 6.76
C ALA A 26 -19.93 -0.53 5.44
N ALA A 27 -19.84 -1.83 5.17
CA ALA A 27 -20.48 -2.45 4.01
C ALA A 27 -21.83 -3.09 4.38
N CYS A 28 -22.92 -2.62 3.76
CA CYS A 28 -24.20 -3.33 3.73
C CYS A 28 -24.18 -4.38 2.62
N MET A 29 -24.35 -5.66 2.96
CA MET A 29 -24.57 -6.72 1.97
C MET A 29 -25.92 -7.41 2.18
N ALA A 30 -26.66 -7.55 1.08
CA ALA A 30 -27.71 -8.55 0.92
C ALA A 30 -27.71 -9.02 -0.55
N ALA A 31 -27.41 -10.29 -0.79
CA ALA A 31 -28.34 -11.24 -1.41
C ALA A 31 -27.64 -12.56 -1.76
N THR A 32 -28.40 -13.62 -1.51
CA THR A 32 -28.21 -15.05 -1.74
C THR A 32 -28.21 -15.49 -3.21
N GLY A 33 -27.50 -16.57 -3.52
CA GLY A 33 -27.72 -17.36 -4.75
C GLY A 33 -27.02 -18.71 -4.72
N CYS A 34 -27.77 -19.78 -4.98
CA CYS A 34 -27.38 -21.19 -4.88
C CYS A 34 -26.44 -21.68 -6.00
N GLY A 35 -25.74 -22.79 -5.75
CA GLY A 35 -24.60 -23.28 -6.54
C GLY A 35 -24.92 -24.16 -7.75
N TRP A 36 -23.87 -24.76 -8.32
CA TRP A 36 -23.92 -26.02 -9.08
C TRP A 36 -22.53 -26.59 -9.43
N GLN A 37 -22.56 -27.82 -9.95
CA GLN A 37 -21.60 -28.93 -9.87
C GLN A 37 -20.25 -28.85 -10.63
N SER A 38 -19.35 -29.70 -10.15
CA SER A 38 -18.01 -30.05 -10.62
C SER A 38 -17.96 -30.80 -11.95
N GLY A 39 -16.92 -30.55 -12.76
CA GLY A 39 -16.61 -31.34 -13.95
C GLY A 39 -15.29 -30.97 -14.66
N GLU A 40 -14.29 -31.81 -14.42
CA GLU A 40 -13.19 -32.24 -15.31
C GLU A 40 -12.02 -31.31 -15.73
N ARG A 41 -10.82 -31.87 -15.54
CA ARG A 41 -9.50 -31.34 -15.93
C ARG A 41 -9.34 -31.41 -17.45
N GLY A 42 -9.46 -30.25 -18.10
CA GLY A 42 -8.95 -29.98 -19.44
C GLY A 42 -7.76 -29.02 -19.36
N SER A 43 -6.72 -29.28 -20.15
CA SER A 43 -5.57 -28.41 -20.39
C SER A 43 -5.98 -26.93 -20.49
N ARG A 44 -5.39 -26.06 -19.65
CA ARG A 44 -5.63 -24.61 -19.66
C ARG A 44 -5.45 -24.06 -21.09
N PRO A 45 -6.49 -23.54 -21.73
CA PRO A 45 -6.32 -22.63 -22.86
C PRO A 45 -5.52 -21.43 -22.33
N SER A 46 -4.54 -20.95 -23.08
CA SER A 46 -3.95 -19.63 -22.83
C SER A 46 -5.11 -18.63 -22.81
N GLU A 47 -5.40 -18.06 -21.64
CA GLU A 47 -6.35 -16.95 -21.57
C GLU A 47 -5.85 -15.86 -22.53
N PRO A 48 -6.72 -15.29 -23.38
CA PRO A 48 -6.33 -14.15 -24.21
C PRO A 48 -5.69 -13.10 -23.31
N GLY A 49 -4.44 -12.72 -23.62
CA GLY A 49 -3.63 -11.83 -22.80
C GLY A 49 -4.44 -10.59 -22.43
N ARG A 50 -4.77 -10.45 -21.14
CA ARG A 50 -5.55 -9.32 -20.65
C ARG A 50 -4.71 -8.06 -20.83
N THR A 51 -5.05 -7.23 -21.80
CA THR A 51 -4.37 -5.95 -22.01
C THR A 51 -4.66 -5.02 -20.85
N ILE A 52 -3.61 -4.48 -20.24
CA ILE A 52 -3.67 -3.50 -19.16
C ILE A 52 -3.29 -2.13 -19.72
N GLN A 53 -4.01 -1.10 -19.29
CA GLN A 53 -3.69 0.28 -19.64
C GLN A 53 -2.35 0.69 -19.01
N PRO A 54 -1.36 1.15 -19.79
CA PRO A 54 -0.14 1.73 -19.23
C PRO A 54 -0.47 2.94 -18.38
N ARG A 55 0.06 2.98 -17.15
CA ARG A 55 -0.15 4.05 -16.17
C ARG A 55 1.18 4.36 -15.50
N ALA A 56 1.36 5.60 -15.06
CA ALA A 56 2.48 5.96 -14.20
C ALA A 56 2.45 5.05 -12.95
N GLY A 57 3.56 4.37 -12.68
CA GLY A 57 3.68 3.45 -11.56
C GLY A 57 4.56 4.02 -10.45
N THR A 58 4.15 3.81 -9.21
CA THR A 58 4.95 4.06 -8.02
C THR A 58 5.01 2.80 -7.18
N ILE A 59 6.18 2.45 -6.66
CA ILE A 59 6.37 1.34 -5.71
C ILE A 59 6.53 1.92 -4.31
N VAL A 60 5.90 1.32 -3.30
CA VAL A 60 6.05 1.71 -1.91
C VAL A 60 6.76 0.62 -1.11
N ILE A 61 7.75 1.06 -0.34
CA ILE A 61 8.57 0.24 0.55
C ILE A 61 8.43 0.79 1.96
N GLU A 62 7.98 -0.05 2.90
CA GLU A 62 7.97 0.28 4.32
C GLU A 62 9.35 0.01 4.93
N GLY A 63 10.27 0.94 4.72
CA GLY A 63 11.64 0.83 5.21
C GLY A 63 12.59 1.76 4.47
N CYS A 64 13.74 2.03 5.10
CA CYS A 64 14.78 2.88 4.50
C CYS A 64 15.70 2.12 3.55
N VAL A 65 15.85 0.82 3.76
CA VAL A 65 16.71 -0.05 2.96
C VAL A 65 15.86 -1.26 2.57
N PRO A 66 15.62 -1.49 1.27
CA PRO A 66 14.94 -2.68 0.81
C PRO A 66 15.72 -3.94 1.22
N ASP A 67 15.02 -5.00 1.61
CA ASP A 67 15.67 -6.29 1.84
C ASP A 67 16.14 -6.92 0.52
N ALA A 68 16.75 -8.12 0.60
CA ALA A 68 17.28 -8.80 -0.59
C ALA A 68 16.19 -9.11 -1.63
N GLY A 69 15.01 -9.60 -1.18
CA GLY A 69 13.91 -9.93 -2.09
C GLY A 69 13.33 -8.68 -2.74
N GLN A 70 13.14 -7.62 -1.97
CA GLN A 70 12.69 -6.32 -2.50
C GLN A 70 13.71 -5.73 -3.48
N THR A 71 15.00 -5.83 -3.15
CA THR A 71 16.10 -5.39 -4.02
C THR A 71 16.09 -6.15 -5.35
N ASP A 72 15.86 -7.46 -5.31
CA ASP A 72 15.76 -8.30 -6.51
C ASP A 72 14.55 -7.90 -7.36
N SER A 73 13.38 -7.69 -6.75
CA SER A 73 12.18 -7.19 -7.45
C SER A 73 12.44 -5.84 -8.12
N LEU A 74 13.16 -4.91 -7.47
CA LEU A 74 13.46 -3.58 -8.03
C LEU A 74 14.51 -3.59 -9.14
N ARG A 75 15.45 -4.55 -9.13
CA ARG A 75 16.56 -4.58 -10.11
C ARG A 75 16.15 -5.08 -11.49
N THR A 76 14.94 -5.61 -11.66
CA THR A 76 14.52 -6.12 -12.96
C THR A 76 14.14 -4.96 -13.89
N ALA A 77 14.60 -5.01 -15.15
CA ALA A 77 14.18 -4.06 -16.18
C ALA A 77 12.64 -4.03 -16.38
N ARG A 78 11.96 -5.12 -15.99
CA ARG A 78 10.50 -5.25 -16.07
C ARG A 78 9.81 -4.39 -15.01
N SER A 79 10.33 -4.37 -13.78
CA SER A 79 9.81 -3.49 -12.71
C SER A 79 9.99 -2.01 -13.06
N LEU A 80 11.12 -1.64 -13.69
CA LEU A 80 11.34 -0.29 -14.21
C LEU A 80 10.37 0.09 -15.34
N GLY A 81 10.01 -0.85 -16.21
CA GLY A 81 8.95 -0.65 -17.22
C GLY A 81 7.55 -0.50 -16.61
N VAL A 82 7.37 -0.90 -15.35
CA VAL A 82 6.09 -0.85 -14.63
C VAL A 82 5.94 0.42 -13.80
N ALA A 83 7.00 0.82 -13.09
CA ALA A 83 7.05 1.97 -12.18
C ALA A 83 8.40 2.70 -12.29
N THR A 84 8.36 4.03 -12.24
CA THR A 84 9.56 4.88 -12.31
C THR A 84 9.86 5.58 -11.00
N ASP A 85 8.97 5.46 -10.03
CA ASP A 85 9.03 6.14 -8.75
C ASP A 85 9.03 5.11 -7.61
N VAL A 86 9.83 5.37 -6.58
CA VAL A 86 9.87 4.58 -5.33
C VAL A 86 9.62 5.50 -4.15
N VAL A 87 8.67 5.14 -3.29
CA VAL A 87 8.47 5.77 -1.98
C VAL A 87 9.10 4.89 -0.91
N LEU A 88 10.10 5.43 -0.20
CA LEU A 88 10.62 4.84 1.01
C LEU A 88 9.88 5.45 2.21
N VAL A 89 8.89 4.74 2.76
CA VAL A 89 8.16 5.18 3.96
C VAL A 89 9.01 4.85 5.17
N CYS A 90 9.85 5.80 5.56
CA CYS A 90 10.86 5.52 6.57
C CYS A 90 11.40 6.72 7.35
N ALA A 91 10.92 7.94 7.05
CA ALA A 91 11.13 9.07 7.93
C ALA A 91 10.02 9.08 8.99
N GLU A 92 10.41 9.28 10.24
CA GLU A 92 9.51 9.35 11.37
C GLU A 92 9.76 10.64 12.15
N ALA A 93 8.72 11.43 12.35
CA ALA A 93 8.80 12.61 13.21
C ALA A 93 8.50 12.25 14.67
N GLY A 94 9.43 12.59 15.56
CA GLY A 94 9.27 12.53 17.01
C GLY A 94 8.33 13.61 17.55
N ASP A 95 7.95 13.46 18.82
CA ASP A 95 7.13 14.44 19.55
C ASP A 95 7.81 15.82 19.66
N ASP A 96 9.15 15.84 19.64
CA ASP A 96 9.95 17.06 19.66
C ASP A 96 10.08 17.73 18.28
N GLY A 97 9.57 17.08 17.23
CA GLY A 97 9.63 17.50 15.84
C GLY A 97 10.95 17.17 15.12
N ASN A 98 11.88 16.45 15.76
CA ASN A 98 13.04 15.91 15.08
C ASN A 98 12.60 14.75 14.17
N VAL A 99 13.29 14.58 13.04
CA VAL A 99 13.01 13.49 12.10
C VAL A 99 14.13 12.47 12.17
N HIS A 100 13.77 11.21 12.41
CA HIS A 100 14.68 10.07 12.41
C HIS A 100 14.27 9.05 11.35
N LEU A 101 15.26 8.31 10.87
CA LEU A 101 15.05 7.24 9.92
C LEU A 101 14.78 5.92 10.66
N LEU A 102 13.84 5.13 10.15
CA LEU A 102 13.41 3.88 10.79
C LEU A 102 14.58 2.94 11.08
N ARG A 103 14.43 2.16 12.16
CA ARG A 103 15.40 1.15 12.65
C ARG A 103 16.79 1.73 12.92
N GLY A 104 16.89 3.03 13.20
CA GLY A 104 18.17 3.70 13.43
C GLY A 104 19.05 3.72 12.18
N THR A 105 18.45 3.70 10.98
CA THR A 105 19.19 3.76 9.73
C THR A 105 20.04 5.03 9.71
N LEU A 106 21.34 4.84 9.49
CA LEU A 106 22.27 5.95 9.44
C LEU A 106 22.05 6.80 8.17
N PRO A 107 22.19 8.14 8.23
CA PRO A 107 21.98 9.00 7.06
C PRO A 107 22.80 8.61 5.83
N GLU A 108 24.05 8.17 6.01
CA GLU A 108 24.93 7.71 4.94
C GLU A 108 24.44 6.41 4.29
N THR A 109 23.87 5.49 5.07
CA THR A 109 23.26 4.25 4.56
C THR A 109 22.04 4.57 3.72
N PHE A 110 21.20 5.50 4.19
CA PHE A 110 20.05 5.97 3.43
C PHE A 110 20.47 6.69 2.14
N ALA A 111 21.44 7.59 2.19
CA ALA A 111 21.95 8.30 1.01
C ALA A 111 22.55 7.34 -0.03
N ALA A 112 23.26 6.29 0.42
CA ALA A 112 23.75 5.23 -0.45
C ALA A 112 22.59 4.47 -1.11
N GLN A 113 21.53 4.17 -0.36
CA GLN A 113 20.34 3.52 -0.91
C GLN A 113 19.61 4.39 -1.95
N VAL A 114 19.45 5.69 -1.69
CA VAL A 114 18.90 6.64 -2.65
C VAL A 114 19.74 6.64 -3.93
N SER A 115 21.07 6.70 -3.80
CA SER A 115 22.00 6.66 -4.94
C SER A 115 21.89 5.37 -5.75
N LEU A 116 21.68 4.22 -5.09
CA LEU A 116 21.47 2.94 -5.76
C LEU A 116 20.15 2.91 -6.56
N LEU A 117 19.08 3.46 -6.00
CA LEU A 117 17.78 3.55 -6.69
C LEU A 117 17.85 4.52 -7.88
N HIS A 118 18.52 5.67 -7.72
CA HIS A 118 18.79 6.60 -8.81
C HIS A 118 19.60 5.94 -9.93
N ALA A 119 20.65 5.18 -9.59
CA ALA A 119 21.46 4.44 -10.56
C ALA A 119 20.66 3.35 -11.30
N ALA A 120 19.61 2.81 -10.67
CA ALA A 120 18.66 1.90 -11.31
C ALA A 120 17.63 2.64 -12.19
N GLY A 121 17.53 3.97 -12.13
CA GLY A 121 16.62 4.78 -12.95
C GLY A 121 15.31 5.16 -12.25
N TYR A 122 15.19 4.92 -10.95
CA TYR A 122 14.03 5.36 -10.16
C TYR A 122 14.21 6.80 -9.69
N ARG A 123 13.11 7.53 -9.56
CA ARG A 123 13.02 8.66 -8.63
C ARG A 123 12.67 8.15 -7.24
N VAL A 124 13.17 8.81 -6.21
CA VAL A 124 13.02 8.41 -4.82
C VAL A 124 12.30 9.49 -4.04
N MET A 125 11.17 9.14 -3.44
CA MET A 125 10.43 9.98 -2.52
C MET A 125 10.56 9.44 -1.10
N LEU A 126 10.65 10.35 -0.13
CA LEU A 126 10.71 10.02 1.29
C LEU A 126 9.33 10.15 1.93
N GLY A 127 8.78 9.03 2.38
CA GLY A 127 7.55 8.99 3.16
C GLY A 127 7.81 9.36 4.61
N LEU A 128 7.13 10.41 5.08
CA LEU A 128 7.09 10.85 6.47
C LEU A 128 5.88 10.25 7.19
N THR A 129 6.13 9.59 8.32
CA THR A 129 5.12 9.17 9.30
C THR A 129 5.41 9.74 10.70
N TYR A 130 4.60 9.39 11.71
CA TYR A 130 4.76 9.84 13.10
C TYR A 130 5.26 8.75 14.03
N ALA A 131 5.89 9.17 15.12
CA ALA A 131 6.48 8.32 16.14
C ALA A 131 5.57 7.16 16.56
N GLY A 132 6.04 5.96 16.23
CA GLY A 132 5.39 4.69 16.45
C GLY A 132 6.08 3.53 15.70
N GLY A 133 6.71 3.82 14.57
CA GLY A 133 7.30 2.82 13.68
C GLY A 133 6.24 2.06 12.88
N PRO A 134 6.68 1.24 11.91
CA PRO A 134 5.79 0.30 11.21
C PRO A 134 5.15 -0.64 12.24
N GLY A 135 3.83 -0.51 12.43
CA GLY A 135 3.07 -1.38 13.34
C GLY A 135 2.65 -0.77 14.68
N ALA A 136 3.05 0.44 15.06
CA ALA A 136 2.43 1.10 16.21
C ALA A 136 1.19 1.90 15.80
N THR A 137 0.15 1.79 16.61
CA THR A 137 -0.95 2.75 16.65
C THR A 137 -0.42 4.08 17.16
N ALA A 138 -0.09 4.99 16.26
CA ALA A 138 -0.21 6.39 16.64
C ALA A 138 -1.69 6.64 16.97
N ASP A 139 -1.98 6.96 18.23
CA ASP A 139 -3.32 7.39 18.65
C ASP A 139 -3.76 8.55 17.74
N PRO A 140 -4.90 8.47 17.04
CA PRO A 140 -5.33 9.52 16.13
C PRO A 140 -5.39 10.90 16.78
N ALA A 141 -5.77 10.97 18.07
CA ALA A 141 -5.80 12.24 18.80
C ALA A 141 -4.39 12.78 19.09
N GLY A 142 -3.47 11.92 19.50
CA GLY A 142 -2.04 12.26 19.67
C GLY A 142 -1.41 12.78 18.38
N ALA A 143 -1.57 12.06 17.27
CA ALA A 143 -1.07 12.45 15.95
C ALA A 143 -1.61 13.84 15.52
N SER A 144 -2.93 14.03 15.65
CA SER A 144 -3.58 15.30 15.36
C SER A 144 -3.12 16.44 16.24
N LYS A 145 -2.84 16.17 17.52
CA LYS A 145 -2.33 17.19 18.47
C LYS A 145 -0.93 17.67 18.11
N LEU A 146 -0.02 16.76 17.73
CA LEU A 146 1.32 17.14 17.26
C LEU A 146 1.23 17.97 15.98
N LEU A 147 0.43 17.50 15.02
CA LEU A 147 0.24 18.19 13.74
C LEU A 147 -0.35 19.60 13.93
N ALA A 148 -1.13 19.86 14.98
CA ALA A 148 -1.68 21.17 15.29
C ALA A 148 -0.63 22.20 15.76
N ASP A 149 0.52 21.77 16.28
CA ASP A 149 1.56 22.67 16.78
C ASP A 149 2.39 23.27 15.63
N PRO A 150 2.33 24.59 15.37
CA PRO A 150 3.11 25.22 14.32
C PRO A 150 4.64 25.10 14.51
N LYS A 151 5.13 25.01 15.75
CA LYS A 151 6.57 24.81 16.02
C LYS A 151 7.01 23.42 15.59
N TRP A 152 6.20 22.41 15.92
CA TRP A 152 6.43 21.03 15.50
C TRP A 152 6.43 20.94 13.97
N ARG A 153 5.41 21.48 13.28
CA ARG A 153 5.35 21.51 11.80
C ARG A 153 6.57 22.17 11.18
N GLY A 154 7.00 23.30 11.74
CA GLY A 154 8.16 24.06 11.26
C GLY A 154 9.47 23.29 11.39
N ARG A 155 9.68 22.62 12.53
CA ARG A 155 10.86 21.79 12.78
C ARG A 155 10.89 20.57 11.87
N VAL A 156 9.81 19.79 11.80
CA VAL A 156 9.74 18.62 10.91
C VAL A 156 10.03 19.00 9.46
N THR A 157 9.46 20.12 8.99
CA THR A 157 9.75 20.59 7.62
C THR A 157 11.22 20.98 7.43
N GLN A 158 11.88 21.53 8.45
CA GLN A 158 13.31 21.84 8.40
C GLN A 158 14.16 20.56 8.36
N GLU A 159 13.88 19.59 9.22
CA GLU A 159 14.58 18.31 9.26
C GLU A 159 14.40 17.50 7.97
N LEU A 160 13.20 17.51 7.38
CA LEU A 160 12.99 16.90 6.07
C LEU A 160 13.82 17.58 4.98
N SER A 161 13.87 18.92 4.97
CA SER A 161 14.45 19.69 3.85
C SER A 161 15.93 19.47 3.59
N VAL A 162 16.66 18.93 4.57
CA VAL A 162 18.10 18.60 4.46
C VAL A 162 18.35 17.16 3.98
N ILE A 163 17.30 16.34 3.83
CA ILE A 163 17.41 14.99 3.29
C ILE A 163 17.29 15.06 1.77
N GLU A 164 18.32 14.60 1.07
CA GLU A 164 18.38 14.66 -0.39
C GLU A 164 17.59 13.51 -1.04
N VAL A 165 16.40 13.85 -1.55
CA VAL A 165 15.46 12.99 -2.28
C VAL A 165 14.72 13.81 -3.35
N ASP A 166 14.05 13.14 -4.28
CA ASP A 166 13.29 13.78 -5.38
C ASP A 166 11.91 14.30 -4.94
N GLY A 167 11.41 13.84 -3.78
CA GLY A 167 10.12 14.23 -3.27
C GLY A 167 9.85 13.79 -1.83
N TYR A 168 8.80 14.35 -1.25
CA TYR A 168 8.30 13.98 0.07
C TYR A 168 6.87 13.46 -0.06
N GLU A 169 6.53 12.44 0.72
CA GLU A 169 5.19 11.87 0.80
C GLU A 169 4.67 12.01 2.23
N LEU A 170 3.52 12.66 2.40
CA LEU A 170 2.84 12.70 3.70
C LEU A 170 2.12 11.37 3.91
N ALA A 171 2.69 10.51 4.74
CA ALA A 171 2.16 9.20 5.10
C ALA A 171 1.71 9.20 6.57
N PHE A 172 0.85 10.16 6.91
CA PHE A 172 0.36 10.28 8.28
C PHE A 172 -0.49 9.08 8.67
N PRO A 173 -0.43 8.66 9.95
CA PRO A 173 -1.40 7.70 10.48
C PRO A 173 -2.82 8.30 10.42
N GLN A 174 -3.81 7.51 10.83
CA GLN A 174 -5.17 7.99 10.97
C GLN A 174 -5.19 9.26 11.86
N LEU A 175 -5.88 10.30 11.39
CA LEU A 175 -6.06 11.57 12.10
C LEU A 175 -7.51 11.70 12.57
N VAL A 176 -7.80 12.67 13.43
CA VAL A 176 -9.20 13.06 13.70
C VAL A 176 -9.73 13.96 12.57
N ASN A 177 -11.03 13.86 12.25
CA ASN A 177 -11.68 14.65 11.18
C ASN A 177 -11.44 16.17 11.29
N GLY A 178 -11.29 16.69 12.51
CA GLY A 178 -11.02 18.11 12.76
C GLY A 178 -9.66 18.62 12.30
N SER A 179 -8.72 17.75 11.92
CA SER A 179 -7.33 18.12 11.56
C SER A 179 -7.16 18.75 10.18
N ARG A 180 -8.26 19.02 9.45
CA ARG A 180 -8.22 19.60 8.09
C ARG A 180 -7.33 20.84 7.96
N GLY A 181 -7.47 21.80 8.88
CA GLY A 181 -6.68 23.02 8.86
C GLY A 181 -5.19 22.78 9.14
N ASP A 182 -4.87 21.75 9.93
CA ASP A 182 -3.51 21.42 10.32
C ASP A 182 -2.77 20.66 9.22
N VAL A 183 -3.44 19.72 8.55
CA VAL A 183 -2.92 19.04 7.34
C VAL A 183 -2.64 20.07 6.24
N LEU A 184 -3.58 21.00 6.00
CA LEU A 184 -3.39 22.07 5.03
C LEU A 184 -2.20 22.97 5.38
N SER A 185 -2.06 23.34 6.65
CA SER A 185 -0.95 24.18 7.11
C SER A 185 0.40 23.48 6.92
N PHE A 186 0.48 22.17 7.25
CA PHE A 186 1.69 21.39 7.02
C PHE A 186 2.02 21.29 5.53
N ALA A 187 1.06 20.91 4.68
CA ALA A 187 1.27 20.78 3.24
C ALA A 187 1.76 22.10 2.62
N LYS A 188 1.18 23.23 3.04
CA LYS A 188 1.63 24.57 2.62
C LYS A 188 3.08 24.85 3.02
N THR A 189 3.45 24.58 4.27
CA THR A 189 4.81 24.81 4.77
C THR A 189 5.83 23.91 4.09
N LEU A 190 5.52 22.62 3.90
CA LEU A 190 6.38 21.67 3.19
C LEU A 190 6.52 22.05 1.71
N SER A 191 5.41 22.32 1.03
CA SER A 191 5.40 22.72 -0.38
C SER A 191 6.26 23.97 -0.62
N ALA A 192 6.23 24.96 0.28
CA ALA A 192 7.01 26.18 0.13
C ALA A 192 8.53 25.95 0.22
N LYS A 193 8.97 24.89 0.92
CA LYS A 193 10.38 24.51 1.00
C LYS A 193 10.81 23.50 -0.08
N ALA A 194 9.90 22.61 -0.47
CA ALA A 194 10.21 21.51 -1.39
C ALA A 194 10.12 21.93 -2.86
N ARG A 195 9.05 22.64 -3.25
CA ARG A 195 8.75 22.91 -4.66
C ARG A 195 9.46 24.18 -5.16
N PRO A 196 9.86 24.25 -6.45
CA PRO A 196 9.65 23.23 -7.48
C PRO A 196 10.72 22.13 -7.54
N ALA A 197 11.74 22.18 -6.69
CA ALA A 197 12.88 21.26 -6.77
C ALA A 197 12.51 19.80 -6.44
N ARG A 198 11.52 19.60 -5.57
CA ARG A 198 11.07 18.29 -5.08
C ARG A 198 9.55 18.22 -5.12
N THR A 199 9.01 17.04 -5.42
CA THR A 199 7.54 16.82 -5.42
C THR A 199 6.99 16.66 -4.01
N VAL A 200 5.72 17.01 -3.81
CA VAL A 200 4.98 16.74 -2.57
C VAL A 200 3.78 15.84 -2.89
N GLY A 201 3.78 14.62 -2.39
CA GLY A 201 2.64 13.73 -2.46
C GLY A 201 1.99 13.52 -1.09
N ILE A 202 0.74 13.08 -1.08
CA ILE A 202 -0.03 12.82 0.13
C ILE A 202 -0.73 11.47 -0.02
N PHE A 203 -0.49 10.56 0.92
CA PHE A 203 -1.33 9.38 1.07
C PHE A 203 -2.65 9.78 1.73
N THR A 204 -3.77 9.46 1.10
CA THR A 204 -5.09 9.84 1.58
C THR A 204 -5.98 8.63 1.74
N PRO A 205 -6.87 8.60 2.75
CA PRO A 205 -7.90 7.58 2.83
C PRO A 205 -8.77 7.54 1.55
N PRO A 206 -9.16 6.35 1.08
CA PRO A 206 -9.91 6.16 -0.16
C PRO A 206 -11.42 6.41 0.03
N SER A 207 -11.77 7.59 0.57
CA SER A 207 -13.16 7.92 0.87
C SER A 207 -13.99 8.11 -0.40
N ILE A 208 -15.22 7.59 -0.39
CA ILE A 208 -16.14 7.65 -1.55
C ILE A 208 -17.30 8.65 -1.36
N SER A 209 -17.35 9.35 -0.22
CA SER A 209 -18.42 10.31 0.11
C SER A 209 -17.91 11.64 0.68
N GLU A 210 -18.82 12.60 0.82
CA GLU A 210 -18.61 13.86 1.54
C GLU A 210 -19.87 14.13 2.39
N PRO A 211 -19.77 14.26 3.73
CA PRO A 211 -18.58 14.03 4.55
C PRO A 211 -18.04 12.60 4.40
N SER A 212 -16.79 12.38 4.82
CA SER A 212 -16.09 11.14 4.59
C SER A 212 -16.78 9.95 5.28
N ASP A 213 -16.88 8.83 4.55
CA ASP A 213 -17.31 7.53 5.06
C ASP A 213 -16.24 6.82 5.91
N LEU A 214 -15.04 7.40 5.99
CA LEU A 214 -13.87 6.83 6.64
C LEU A 214 -13.43 7.66 7.85
N PRO A 215 -13.21 7.04 9.03
CA PRO A 215 -12.78 7.75 10.23
C PRO A 215 -11.45 8.48 10.07
N GLY A 216 -11.45 9.81 10.05
CA GLY A 216 -10.26 10.64 9.80
C GLY A 216 -10.17 11.20 8.38
N GLY A 217 -11.07 10.78 7.47
CA GLY A 217 -11.02 11.17 6.07
C GLY A 217 -11.33 12.65 5.84
N ASP A 218 -12.14 13.28 6.69
CA ASP A 218 -12.45 14.72 6.58
C ASP A 218 -11.22 15.62 6.83
N ALA A 219 -10.14 15.07 7.40
CA ALA A 219 -8.87 15.78 7.57
C ALA A 219 -8.16 16.05 6.23
N TYR A 220 -8.52 15.34 5.15
CA TYR A 220 -7.89 15.44 3.84
C TYR A 220 -8.81 16.14 2.83
N ASP A 221 -8.85 17.47 2.90
CA ASP A 221 -9.56 18.31 1.92
C ASP A 221 -8.74 18.44 0.63
N LEU A 222 -8.96 17.51 -0.31
CA LEU A 222 -8.25 17.44 -1.59
C LEU A 222 -8.28 18.78 -2.37
N PRO A 223 -9.44 19.46 -2.56
CA PRO A 223 -9.47 20.79 -3.19
C PRO A 223 -8.57 21.83 -2.53
N ALA A 224 -8.55 21.88 -1.18
CA ALA A 224 -7.71 22.83 -0.44
C ALA A 224 -6.21 22.46 -0.51
N LEU A 225 -5.89 21.16 -0.54
CA LEU A 225 -4.52 20.66 -0.61
C LEU A 225 -3.92 20.73 -2.02
N ARG A 226 -4.75 20.79 -3.06
CA ARG A 226 -4.35 20.76 -4.48
C ARG A 226 -3.23 21.75 -4.85
N PRO A 227 -3.22 23.03 -4.40
CA PRO A 227 -2.15 23.96 -4.78
C PRO A 227 -0.76 23.59 -4.23
N TYR A 228 -0.72 22.75 -3.19
CA TYR A 228 0.47 22.41 -2.41
C TYR A 228 0.93 20.97 -2.61
N SER A 229 0.25 20.22 -3.47
CA SER A 229 0.51 18.80 -3.70
C SER A 229 0.67 18.54 -5.19
N ASP A 230 1.49 17.58 -5.56
CA ASP A 230 1.67 17.09 -6.93
C ASP A 230 0.94 15.75 -7.14
N ARG A 231 0.78 14.94 -6.07
CA ARG A 231 0.05 13.65 -6.10
C ARG A 231 -0.80 13.43 -4.84
N PHE A 232 -1.94 12.77 -5.03
CA PHE A 232 -2.80 12.20 -4.01
C PHE A 232 -2.89 10.69 -4.22
N ARG A 233 -2.36 9.92 -3.28
CA ARG A 233 -2.26 8.47 -3.34
C ARG A 233 -3.38 7.87 -2.50
N LEU A 234 -4.46 7.46 -3.16
CA LEU A 234 -5.62 6.88 -2.50
C LEU A 234 -5.23 5.53 -1.93
N MET A 235 -5.34 5.38 -0.61
CA MET A 235 -5.01 4.16 0.13
C MET A 235 -6.10 3.09 -0.04
N THR A 236 -6.41 2.70 -1.28
CA THR A 236 -7.37 1.64 -1.65
C THR A 236 -6.83 0.25 -1.32
N LEU A 237 -6.43 0.09 -0.07
CA LEU A 237 -5.89 -1.11 0.54
C LEU A 237 -6.79 -1.52 1.70
N ASP A 238 -6.51 -2.68 2.29
CA ASP A 238 -7.09 -3.13 3.55
C ASP A 238 -8.65 -3.18 3.53
N PHE A 239 -9.25 -3.53 2.40
CA PHE A 239 -10.71 -3.54 2.22
C PHE A 239 -11.45 -4.42 3.25
N SER A 240 -10.85 -5.55 3.65
CA SER A 240 -11.40 -6.47 4.66
C SER A 240 -10.54 -6.57 5.93
N CYS A 241 -9.91 -5.49 6.36
CA CYS A 241 -9.11 -5.46 7.59
C CYS A 241 -9.89 -5.00 8.84
N CYS A 242 -9.18 -4.91 9.98
CA CYS A 242 -9.56 -4.09 11.15
C CYS A 242 -10.95 -4.42 11.73
N GLY A 243 -11.32 -5.71 11.72
CA GLY A 243 -12.58 -6.19 12.28
C GLY A 243 -13.76 -6.20 11.30
N ALA A 244 -13.54 -5.91 10.02
CA ALA A 244 -14.54 -6.15 8.95
C ALA A 244 -14.80 -7.65 8.70
N GLY A 245 -13.89 -8.51 9.16
CA GLY A 245 -13.92 -9.96 8.93
C GLY A 245 -13.08 -10.37 7.72
N PRO A 246 -12.90 -11.69 7.49
CA PRO A 246 -12.06 -12.18 6.41
C PRO A 246 -12.55 -11.75 5.02
N GLY A 247 -11.61 -11.38 4.14
CA GLY A 247 -11.92 -10.99 2.77
C GLY A 247 -10.70 -10.45 2.02
N PRO A 248 -10.87 -10.02 0.77
CA PRO A 248 -9.78 -9.50 -0.05
C PRO A 248 -9.20 -8.20 0.53
N THR A 249 -7.91 -7.96 0.26
CA THR A 249 -7.24 -6.70 0.65
C THR A 249 -7.65 -5.52 -0.23
N ILE A 250 -8.21 -5.78 -1.42
CA ILE A 250 -8.76 -4.76 -2.32
C ILE A 250 -10.04 -5.26 -3.00
N ASP A 251 -11.02 -4.37 -3.15
CA ASP A 251 -12.10 -4.51 -4.14
C ASP A 251 -11.84 -3.51 -5.29
N PRO A 252 -11.73 -3.96 -6.56
CA PRO A 252 -11.39 -3.10 -7.68
C PRO A 252 -12.49 -2.10 -8.05
N LEU A 253 -13.77 -2.36 -7.73
CA LEU A 253 -14.89 -1.46 -7.96
C LEU A 253 -14.98 -0.38 -6.87
N TRP A 254 -14.70 -0.75 -5.62
CA TRP A 254 -14.53 0.21 -4.53
C TRP A 254 -13.36 1.14 -4.82
N ALA A 255 -12.21 0.60 -5.24
CA ALA A 255 -11.05 1.39 -5.62
C ALA A 255 -11.35 2.37 -6.77
N ALA A 256 -12.06 1.90 -7.81
CA ALA A 256 -12.52 2.77 -8.90
C ALA A 256 -13.51 3.85 -8.42
N SER A 257 -14.33 3.55 -7.40
CA SER A 257 -15.26 4.51 -6.81
C SER A 257 -14.53 5.59 -6.00
N ALA A 258 -13.45 5.24 -5.28
CA ALA A 258 -12.57 6.19 -4.61
C ALA A 258 -11.87 7.10 -5.60
N VAL A 259 -11.36 6.54 -6.71
CA VAL A 259 -10.80 7.34 -7.82
C VAL A 259 -11.83 8.33 -8.33
N ARG A 260 -13.04 7.88 -8.69
CA ARG A 260 -14.11 8.75 -9.21
C ARG A 260 -14.45 9.88 -8.23
N ALA A 261 -14.50 9.59 -6.93
CA ALA A 261 -14.75 10.59 -5.90
C ALA A 261 -13.61 11.63 -5.83
N ALA A 262 -12.35 11.19 -5.90
CA ALA A 262 -11.19 12.07 -5.89
C ALA A 262 -11.05 12.92 -7.16
N THR A 263 -11.23 12.32 -8.35
CA THR A 263 -11.12 13.03 -9.63
C THR A 263 -12.27 14.01 -9.88
N GLY A 264 -13.38 13.87 -9.16
CA GLY A 264 -14.42 14.90 -9.09
C GLY A 264 -13.99 16.16 -8.31
N LYS A 265 -12.91 16.07 -7.51
CA LYS A 265 -12.41 17.15 -6.64
C LYS A 265 -11.09 17.76 -7.13
N VAL A 266 -10.23 16.96 -7.77
CA VAL A 266 -8.90 17.37 -8.27
C VAL A 266 -8.62 16.79 -9.66
N PRO A 267 -7.69 17.38 -10.46
CA PRO A 267 -7.34 16.85 -11.78
C PRO A 267 -6.90 15.38 -11.73
N GLU A 268 -7.32 14.59 -12.73
CA GLU A 268 -7.06 13.15 -12.82
C GLU A 268 -5.56 12.80 -12.72
N GLY A 269 -4.71 13.61 -13.37
CA GLY A 269 -3.25 13.45 -13.35
C GLY A 269 -2.59 13.72 -12.00
N MET A 270 -3.35 14.08 -10.97
CA MET A 270 -2.86 14.19 -9.58
C MET A 270 -3.25 12.98 -8.74
N VAL A 271 -4.06 12.04 -9.25
CA VAL A 271 -4.61 10.93 -8.46
C VAL A 271 -3.88 9.63 -8.78
N ASP A 272 -3.66 8.85 -7.73
CA ASP A 272 -3.10 7.50 -7.75
C ASP A 272 -4.06 6.53 -7.07
N VAL A 273 -4.28 5.36 -7.67
CA VAL A 273 -4.98 4.23 -7.04
C VAL A 273 -3.97 3.22 -6.52
N SER A 274 -4.14 2.73 -5.30
CA SER A 274 -3.21 1.76 -4.70
C SER A 274 -3.65 0.32 -4.89
N VAL A 275 -2.69 -0.58 -5.09
CA VAL A 275 -2.85 -2.03 -5.20
C VAL A 275 -1.99 -2.68 -4.10
N PRO A 276 -2.58 -3.46 -3.19
CA PRO A 276 -1.82 -4.20 -2.18
C PRO A 276 -1.04 -5.34 -2.83
N LEU A 277 0.19 -5.55 -2.38
CA LEU A 277 1.03 -6.69 -2.73
C LEU A 277 1.17 -7.68 -1.57
N TYR A 278 0.16 -7.73 -0.71
CA TYR A 278 0.11 -8.60 0.47
C TYR A 278 -1.29 -9.16 0.66
N GLY A 279 -1.36 -10.28 1.36
CA GLY A 279 -2.58 -10.90 1.85
C GLY A 279 -2.74 -10.75 3.36
N VAL A 280 -3.81 -11.34 3.88
CA VAL A 280 -4.15 -11.39 5.31
C VAL A 280 -4.63 -12.79 5.68
N HIS A 281 -4.07 -13.29 6.77
CA HIS A 281 -4.48 -14.50 7.47
C HIS A 281 -5.32 -14.11 8.69
N PHE A 282 -6.56 -14.56 8.72
CA PHE A 282 -7.55 -14.29 9.76
C PHE A 282 -7.82 -15.53 10.62
N TRP A 283 -8.02 -15.33 11.91
CA TRP A 283 -8.60 -16.31 12.83
C TRP A 283 -9.20 -15.62 14.04
N GLU A 284 -10.41 -16.00 14.42
CA GLU A 284 -11.14 -15.36 15.53
C GLU A 284 -11.24 -13.84 15.34
N LEU A 285 -10.57 -13.05 16.19
CA LEU A 285 -10.46 -11.59 16.10
C LEU A 285 -9.03 -11.13 15.74
N HIS A 286 -8.20 -12.07 15.31
CA HIS A 286 -6.82 -11.83 14.92
C HIS A 286 -6.69 -11.78 13.40
N GLU A 287 -5.78 -10.94 12.95
CA GLU A 287 -5.37 -10.85 11.56
C GLU A 287 -3.85 -10.67 11.49
N GLN A 288 -3.23 -11.29 10.51
CA GLN A 288 -1.80 -11.25 10.26
C GLN A 288 -1.55 -11.05 8.76
N TYR A 289 -0.78 -10.02 8.40
CA TYR A 289 -0.34 -9.85 7.02
C TYR A 289 0.59 -10.99 6.58
N VAL A 290 0.41 -11.45 5.35
CA VAL A 290 1.20 -12.51 4.73
C VAL A 290 1.58 -12.14 3.31
N SER A 291 2.77 -12.52 2.88
CA SER A 291 3.16 -12.51 1.47
C SER A 291 2.45 -13.62 0.69
N HIS A 292 2.46 -13.53 -0.63
CA HIS A 292 2.03 -14.61 -1.53
C HIS A 292 2.75 -15.93 -1.21
N ALA A 293 4.07 -15.89 -1.00
CA ALA A 293 4.88 -17.07 -0.70
C ALA A 293 4.49 -17.70 0.65
N GLU A 294 4.25 -16.89 1.69
CA GLU A 294 3.80 -17.36 2.99
C GLU A 294 2.38 -17.96 2.91
N ALA A 295 1.45 -17.32 2.20
CA ALA A 295 0.10 -17.83 1.99
C ALA A 295 0.12 -19.18 1.25
N ALA A 296 0.92 -19.30 0.18
CA ALA A 296 1.09 -20.56 -0.53
C ALA A 296 1.69 -21.65 0.36
N SER A 297 2.67 -21.31 1.19
CA SER A 297 3.26 -22.25 2.15
C SER A 297 2.26 -22.70 3.21
N LEU A 298 1.40 -21.81 3.70
CA LEU A 298 0.33 -22.14 4.64
C LEU A 298 -0.67 -23.12 4.02
N ALA A 299 -1.07 -22.90 2.76
CA ALA A 299 -1.96 -23.82 2.06
C ALA A 299 -1.36 -25.23 1.94
N VAL A 300 -0.08 -25.33 1.56
CA VAL A 300 0.63 -26.61 1.47
C VAL A 300 0.76 -27.28 2.84
N HIS A 301 1.13 -26.53 3.87
CA HIS A 301 1.33 -27.07 5.22
C HIS A 301 0.05 -27.68 5.80
N HIS A 302 -1.12 -27.10 5.47
CA HIS A 302 -2.42 -27.52 5.98
C HIS A 302 -3.23 -28.40 5.00
N ASP A 303 -2.64 -28.82 3.88
CA ASP A 303 -3.35 -29.54 2.79
C ASP A 303 -4.64 -28.82 2.36
N ALA A 304 -4.62 -27.49 2.38
CA ALA A 304 -5.77 -26.66 2.07
C ALA A 304 -5.84 -26.40 0.56
N THR A 305 -7.03 -26.55 -0.01
CA THR A 305 -7.26 -26.25 -1.44
C THR A 305 -7.47 -24.76 -1.62
N ILE A 306 -6.62 -24.11 -2.44
CA ILE A 306 -6.79 -22.71 -2.83
C ILE A 306 -7.99 -22.60 -3.78
N GLN A 307 -8.98 -21.83 -3.36
CA GLN A 307 -10.16 -21.45 -4.12
C GLN A 307 -9.98 -20.03 -4.67
N ARG A 308 -10.79 -19.66 -5.67
CA ARG A 308 -10.83 -18.29 -6.20
C ARG A 308 -12.25 -17.75 -6.19
N THR A 309 -12.39 -16.46 -5.92
CA THR A 309 -13.65 -15.73 -6.10
C THR A 309 -13.95 -15.47 -7.58
N ASP A 310 -15.13 -14.91 -7.87
CA ASP A 310 -15.47 -14.41 -9.22
C ASP A 310 -14.53 -13.30 -9.70
N LEU A 311 -13.95 -12.53 -8.76
CA LEU A 311 -12.90 -11.53 -9.04
C LEU A 311 -11.50 -12.15 -9.18
N LEU A 312 -11.42 -13.48 -9.10
CA LEU A 312 -10.21 -14.31 -9.19
C LEU A 312 -9.26 -14.16 -8.01
N VAL A 313 -9.68 -13.56 -6.90
CA VAL A 313 -8.86 -13.43 -5.69
C VAL A 313 -8.70 -14.81 -5.05
N PRO A 314 -7.46 -15.31 -4.85
CA PRO A 314 -7.23 -16.59 -4.19
C PRO A 314 -7.46 -16.50 -2.68
N HIS A 315 -8.08 -17.55 -2.14
CA HIS A 315 -8.29 -17.72 -0.71
C HIS A 315 -8.39 -19.20 -0.34
N PHE A 316 -8.19 -19.52 0.94
CA PHE A 316 -8.41 -20.86 1.46
C PHE A 316 -8.72 -20.82 2.96
N THR A 317 -9.33 -21.90 3.45
CA THR A 317 -9.64 -22.09 4.86
C THR A 317 -9.01 -23.39 5.38
N PHE A 318 -8.67 -23.39 6.67
CA PHE A 318 -8.22 -24.59 7.38
C PHE A 318 -8.57 -24.51 8.86
N SER A 319 -8.56 -25.65 9.55
CA SER A 319 -8.76 -25.70 11.00
C SER A 319 -7.44 -25.91 11.71
N GLN A 320 -7.18 -25.12 12.76
CA GLN A 320 -6.02 -25.29 13.63
C GLN A 320 -6.42 -24.97 15.07
N SER A 321 -6.05 -25.84 16.01
CA SER A 321 -6.29 -25.64 17.45
C SER A 321 -7.74 -25.33 17.85
N GLY A 322 -8.72 -25.81 17.08
CA GLY A 322 -10.14 -25.56 17.34
C GLY A 322 -10.70 -24.29 16.71
N SER A 323 -9.88 -23.48 16.04
CA SER A 323 -10.28 -22.24 15.38
C SER A 323 -10.25 -22.40 13.85
N ILE A 324 -11.16 -21.70 13.17
CA ILE A 324 -11.17 -21.62 11.71
C ILE A 324 -10.22 -20.49 11.31
N HIS A 325 -9.30 -20.81 10.42
CA HIS A 325 -8.39 -19.87 9.81
C HIS A 325 -8.82 -19.64 8.37
N GLU A 326 -8.74 -18.40 7.91
CA GLU A 326 -9.06 -18.00 6.56
C GLU A 326 -7.96 -17.10 6.03
N VAL A 327 -7.43 -17.40 4.85
CA VAL A 327 -6.32 -16.67 4.25
C VAL A 327 -6.76 -16.13 2.91
N TRP A 328 -6.63 -14.82 2.75
CA TRP A 328 -6.88 -14.10 1.51
C TRP A 328 -5.57 -13.47 1.03
N PHE A 329 -5.25 -13.61 -0.24
CA PHE A 329 -4.03 -13.02 -0.80
C PHE A 329 -4.25 -12.71 -2.28
N ASP A 330 -3.26 -12.08 -2.90
CA ASP A 330 -3.27 -11.80 -4.33
C ASP A 330 -2.12 -12.51 -5.02
N ASP A 331 -2.33 -12.86 -6.27
CA ASP A 331 -1.30 -13.38 -7.17
C ASP A 331 -1.31 -12.64 -8.50
N GLN A 332 -0.44 -13.05 -9.43
CA GLN A 332 -0.39 -12.38 -10.73
C GLN A 332 -1.74 -12.40 -11.47
N VAL A 333 -2.57 -13.43 -11.27
CA VAL A 333 -3.84 -13.57 -12.00
C VAL A 333 -4.89 -12.59 -11.46
N SER A 334 -5.02 -12.47 -10.14
CA SER A 334 -5.96 -11.52 -9.53
C SER A 334 -5.54 -10.07 -9.77
N ILE A 335 -4.25 -9.74 -9.61
CA ILE A 335 -3.76 -8.37 -9.84
C ILE A 335 -3.93 -7.96 -11.30
N LEU A 336 -3.58 -8.82 -12.27
CA LEU A 336 -3.83 -8.51 -13.69
C LEU A 336 -5.32 -8.36 -13.99
N SER A 337 -6.19 -9.13 -13.33
CA SER A 337 -7.65 -8.98 -13.43
C SER A 337 -8.10 -7.58 -12.99
N HIS A 338 -7.66 -7.15 -11.81
CA HIS A 338 -8.00 -5.85 -11.24
C HIS A 338 -7.51 -4.72 -12.16
N LEU A 339 -6.25 -4.75 -12.57
CA LEU A 339 -5.67 -3.74 -13.45
C LEU A 339 -6.34 -3.69 -14.83
N ALA A 340 -6.71 -4.84 -15.41
CA ALA A 340 -7.41 -4.91 -16.70
C ALA A 340 -8.88 -4.43 -16.59
N SER A 341 -9.50 -4.55 -15.42
CA SER A 341 -10.85 -4.02 -15.16
C SER A 341 -10.89 -2.48 -15.15
N TRP A 342 -9.77 -1.84 -14.79
CA TRP A 342 -9.60 -0.38 -14.75
C TRP A 342 -9.33 0.23 -16.13
N LYS A 343 -10.27 -0.02 -17.06
CA LYS A 343 -10.29 0.63 -18.38
C LYS A 343 -10.42 2.15 -18.24
N PRO A 344 -10.05 2.95 -19.26
CA PRO A 344 -10.06 4.42 -19.17
C PRO A 344 -11.43 5.02 -18.82
N VAL A 345 -12.53 4.34 -19.17
CA VAL A 345 -13.90 4.75 -18.82
C VAL A 345 -14.24 4.54 -17.33
N VAL A 346 -13.54 3.64 -16.65
CA VAL A 346 -13.75 3.30 -15.23
C VAL A 346 -12.76 4.07 -14.36
N VAL A 347 -11.48 4.03 -14.73
CA VAL A 347 -10.38 4.76 -14.08
C VAL A 347 -9.71 5.58 -15.17
N PRO A 348 -9.76 6.92 -15.16
CA PRO A 348 -9.20 7.75 -16.23
C PRO A 348 -7.71 7.47 -16.46
N ALA A 349 -7.25 7.51 -17.72
CA ALA A 349 -5.88 7.14 -18.09
C ALA A 349 -4.77 7.91 -17.33
N PRO A 350 -4.93 9.21 -16.98
CA PRO A 350 -3.92 9.94 -16.22
C PRO A 350 -3.73 9.49 -14.76
N VAL A 351 -4.69 8.73 -14.21
CA VAL A 351 -4.60 8.16 -12.85
C VAL A 351 -3.47 7.13 -12.83
N GLY A 352 -2.52 7.31 -11.91
CA GLY A 352 -1.41 6.36 -11.73
C GLY A 352 -1.78 5.19 -10.83
N VAL A 353 -0.83 4.25 -10.69
CA VAL A 353 -0.96 3.06 -9.85
C VAL A 353 0.17 3.03 -8.83
N VAL A 354 -0.19 2.86 -7.55
CA VAL A 354 0.72 2.67 -6.44
C VAL A 354 0.73 1.20 -6.04
N TYR A 355 1.87 0.52 -6.15
CA TYR A 355 2.05 -0.85 -5.70
C TYR A 355 2.60 -0.85 -4.28
N TYR A 356 1.80 -1.32 -3.32
CA TYR A 356 2.10 -1.18 -1.91
C TYR A 356 2.56 -2.49 -1.28
N GLY A 357 3.75 -2.51 -0.69
CA GLY A 357 4.28 -3.70 0.00
C GLY A 357 5.07 -4.63 -0.90
N ILE A 358 5.97 -4.08 -1.73
CA ILE A 358 6.88 -4.90 -2.56
C ILE A 358 7.65 -5.91 -1.72
N GLY A 359 7.96 -7.07 -2.31
CA GLY A 359 8.49 -8.25 -1.66
C GLY A 359 7.40 -9.23 -1.20
N GLY A 360 6.15 -8.76 -1.07
CA GLY A 360 5.01 -9.62 -0.73
C GLY A 360 4.33 -10.27 -1.93
N GLU A 361 4.61 -9.79 -3.15
CA GLU A 361 3.90 -10.22 -4.37
C GLU A 361 4.26 -11.65 -4.82
N ASP A 362 3.44 -12.17 -5.75
CA ASP A 362 3.83 -13.28 -6.61
C ASP A 362 5.06 -12.89 -7.45
N GLY A 363 6.11 -13.72 -7.43
CA GLY A 363 7.35 -13.46 -8.17
C GLY A 363 7.18 -13.36 -9.69
N GLY A 364 6.06 -13.86 -10.25
CA GLY A 364 5.69 -13.68 -11.65
C GLY A 364 5.02 -12.33 -11.98
N LEU A 365 4.70 -11.49 -10.98
CA LEU A 365 3.86 -10.30 -11.16
C LEU A 365 4.46 -9.27 -12.12
N TRP A 366 5.68 -8.80 -11.86
CA TRP A 366 6.31 -7.73 -12.67
C TRP A 366 6.50 -8.13 -14.14
N PRO A 367 6.99 -9.36 -14.45
CA PRO A 367 6.90 -9.94 -15.78
C PRO A 367 5.52 -9.84 -16.42
N ALA A 368 4.49 -10.28 -15.70
CA ALA A 368 3.17 -10.42 -16.26
C ALA A 368 2.52 -9.06 -16.53
N ILE A 369 2.75 -8.05 -15.66
CA ILE A 369 2.30 -6.67 -15.92
C ILE A 369 3.04 -6.08 -17.13
N ALA A 370 4.36 -6.28 -17.24
CA ALA A 370 5.13 -5.74 -18.35
C ALA A 370 4.68 -6.34 -19.70
N GLU A 371 4.35 -7.63 -19.75
CA GLU A 371 3.83 -8.30 -20.95
C GLU A 371 2.39 -7.91 -21.29
N ALA A 372 1.57 -7.62 -20.27
CA ALA A 372 0.17 -7.21 -20.44
C ALA A 372 0.01 -5.75 -20.90
N ARG A 373 1.07 -4.94 -20.82
CA ARG A 373 1.07 -3.55 -21.31
C ARG A 373 1.39 -3.52 -22.80
N PRO A 374 0.57 -2.82 -23.63
CA PRO A 374 0.79 -2.71 -25.07
C PRO A 374 2.00 -1.84 -25.45
#